data_AF-A0A8S3WU39-F1
#
_entry.id   AF-A0A8S3WU39-F1
#
_cell.length_a   1.000
_cell.length_b   1.000
_cell.length_c   1.000
_cell.angle_alpha   90.00
_cell.angle_beta   90.00
_cell.angle_gamma   90.00
#
_symmetry.space_group_name_H-M   'P 1'
#
loop_
_entity.id
_entity.type
_entity.pdbx_description
1 polymer ?
#
loop_
_entity_poly.entity_id
_entity_poly.type
_entity_poly.pdbx_seq_one_letter_code
_entity_poly.pdbx_strand_id
1 'polypeptide(L)'
;MRSILEESMLETHSMPLENRPRLPRIPLNKRNRAVVRALNQMLVTWKPAGTFARRTEFFLAPHYAVCRIIGAKLPMAGCATKQSSAIPAWRKRIEDRVAKARALIGRLTSFRSGNNRPRVVGTVRMAFAGTNISLSQPDTTQKLTERIDDLKQKRAARGKWIRRLSERSRRFNQKRLFQSDQERLYKSLERPEERAQDRIRLTLSHFGVACGQSP
;
A
#
# COMPACT_ATOMS: atom_id res chain seq x y z
N MET A 1 -27.96 19.45 -10.42
CA MET A 1 -26.88 19.67 -9.43
C MET A 1 -27.43 20.07 -8.08
N ARG A 2 -28.39 21.01 -7.99
CA ARG A 2 -29.02 21.40 -6.71
C ARG A 2 -29.75 20.25 -6.01
N SER A 3 -30.62 19.54 -6.72
CA SER A 3 -31.29 18.34 -6.21
C SER A 3 -30.30 17.28 -5.69
N ILE A 4 -29.23 17.02 -6.44
CA ILE A 4 -28.19 16.04 -6.06
C ILE A 4 -27.46 16.48 -4.78
N LEU A 5 -27.22 17.78 -4.61
CA LEU A 5 -26.58 18.31 -3.40
C LEU A 5 -27.51 18.17 -2.19
N GLU A 6 -28.79 18.52 -2.34
CA GLU A 6 -29.80 18.40 -1.28
C GLU A 6 -30.02 16.93 -0.88
N GLU A 7 -30.11 16.03 -1.85
CA GLU A 7 -30.18 14.58 -1.62
C GLU A 7 -28.94 14.06 -0.87
N SER A 8 -27.74 14.51 -1.29
CA SER A 8 -26.49 14.15 -0.62
C SER A 8 -26.41 14.70 0.82
N MET A 9 -26.95 15.89 1.06
CA MET A 9 -27.02 16.47 2.41
C MET A 9 -27.92 15.65 3.32
N LEU A 10 -29.12 15.28 2.86
CA LEU A 10 -30.03 14.41 3.60
C LEU A 10 -29.40 13.05 3.91
N GLU A 11 -28.77 12.43 2.91
CA GLU A 11 -28.10 11.13 3.06
C GLU A 11 -26.99 11.20 4.12
N THR A 12 -26.13 12.23 4.08
CA THR A 12 -25.05 12.40 5.05
C THR A 12 -25.53 12.72 6.47
N HIS A 13 -26.67 13.40 6.60
CA HIS A 13 -27.27 13.71 7.90
C HIS A 13 -27.87 12.46 8.56
N SER A 14 -28.45 11.55 7.77
CA SER A 14 -29.00 10.28 8.25
C SER A 14 -27.95 9.22 8.56
N MET A 15 -26.69 9.39 8.12
CA MET A 15 -25.61 8.42 8.34
C MET A 15 -24.80 8.71 9.62
N PRO A 16 -24.73 7.74 10.57
CA PRO A 16 -23.84 7.86 11.73
C PRO A 16 -22.38 7.88 11.28
N LEU A 17 -21.52 8.53 12.06
CA LEU A 17 -20.11 8.79 11.70
C LEU A 17 -19.33 7.54 11.28
N GLU A 18 -19.62 6.41 11.91
CA GLU A 18 -18.97 5.12 11.69
C GLU A 18 -19.30 4.51 10.31
N ASN A 19 -20.49 4.81 9.79
CA ASN A 19 -20.99 4.26 8.53
C ASN A 19 -20.75 5.19 7.33
N ARG A 20 -20.08 6.34 7.54
CA ARG A 20 -19.77 7.27 6.44
C ARG A 20 -18.65 6.68 5.58
N PRO A 21 -18.85 6.48 4.26
CA PRO A 21 -17.83 5.90 3.41
C PRO A 21 -16.68 6.88 3.15
N ARG A 22 -15.53 6.30 2.83
CA ARG A 22 -14.34 7.07 2.47
C ARG A 22 -14.52 7.66 1.07
N LEU A 23 -14.38 8.97 0.96
CA LEU A 23 -14.53 9.62 -0.34
C LEU A 23 -13.28 9.47 -1.20
N PRO A 24 -13.41 9.06 -2.46
CA PRO A 24 -12.27 8.91 -3.36
C PRO A 24 -11.66 10.28 -3.69
N ARG A 25 -10.35 10.31 -3.97
CA ARG A 25 -9.69 11.52 -4.45
C ARG A 25 -10.12 11.80 -5.89
N ILE A 26 -10.73 12.96 -6.11
CA ILE A 26 -11.22 13.36 -7.43
C ILE A 26 -10.08 13.97 -8.26
N PRO A 27 -9.82 13.49 -9.49
CA PRO A 27 -8.79 14.08 -10.35
C PRO A 27 -9.20 15.47 -10.84
N LEU A 28 -8.25 16.42 -10.84
CA LEU A 28 -8.48 17.83 -11.17
C LEU A 28 -8.50 18.12 -12.68
N ASN A 29 -9.42 17.50 -13.41
CA ASN A 29 -9.64 17.78 -14.84
C ASN A 29 -10.54 19.01 -15.03
N LYS A 30 -10.52 19.66 -16.21
CA LYS A 30 -11.29 20.89 -16.49
C LYS A 30 -12.78 20.74 -16.13
N ARG A 31 -13.40 19.62 -16.53
CA ARG A 31 -14.80 19.27 -16.22
C ARG A 31 -15.05 19.17 -14.71
N ASN A 32 -14.22 18.42 -14.00
CA ASN A 32 -14.39 18.20 -12.55
C ASN A 32 -14.20 19.51 -11.77
N ARG A 33 -13.25 20.37 -12.20
CA ARG A 33 -13.08 21.70 -11.62
C ARG A 33 -14.30 22.58 -11.80
N ALA A 34 -14.95 22.55 -12.97
CA ALA A 34 -16.18 23.30 -13.21
C ALA A 34 -17.31 22.86 -12.27
N VAL A 35 -17.48 21.55 -12.08
CA VAL A 35 -18.47 20.98 -11.15
C VAL A 35 -18.19 21.41 -9.70
N VAL A 36 -16.93 21.31 -9.26
CA VAL A 36 -16.53 21.73 -7.90
C VAL A 36 -16.76 23.22 -7.69
N ARG A 37 -16.42 24.08 -8.67
CA ARG A 37 -16.67 25.52 -8.56
C ARG A 37 -18.15 25.85 -8.47
N ALA A 38 -18.98 25.24 -9.32
CA ALA A 38 -20.42 25.46 -9.32
C ALA A 38 -21.03 25.05 -7.96
N LEU A 39 -20.62 23.90 -7.41
CA LEU A 39 -21.08 23.46 -6.09
C LEU A 39 -20.57 24.38 -4.97
N ASN A 40 -19.31 24.80 -5.00
CA ASN A 40 -18.77 25.73 -4.00
C ASN A 40 -19.52 27.07 -3.99
N GLN A 41 -19.89 27.60 -5.16
CA GLN A 41 -20.70 28.81 -5.26
C GLN A 41 -22.08 28.62 -4.64
N MET A 42 -22.69 27.44 -4.82
CA MET A 42 -23.97 27.11 -4.20
C MET A 42 -23.85 27.00 -2.68
N LEU A 43 -22.77 26.43 -2.15
CA LEU A 43 -22.54 26.28 -0.71
C LEU A 43 -22.39 27.60 0.05
N VAL A 44 -21.99 28.68 -0.61
CA VAL A 44 -21.89 30.01 0.03
C VAL A 44 -23.24 30.44 0.60
N THR A 45 -24.34 30.06 -0.05
CA THR A 45 -25.70 30.35 0.43
C THR A 45 -26.14 29.44 1.60
N TRP A 46 -25.49 28.29 1.76
CA TRP A 46 -25.79 27.29 2.78
C TRP A 46 -24.77 27.36 3.91
N LYS A 47 -24.66 28.50 4.60
CA LYS A 47 -23.74 28.62 5.74
C LYS A 47 -24.36 27.92 6.96
N PRO A 48 -23.77 26.82 7.49
CA PRO A 48 -24.36 26.11 8.62
C PRO A 48 -24.19 26.93 9.90
N ALA A 49 -25.30 27.26 10.55
CA ALA A 49 -25.29 27.68 11.95
C ALA A 49 -25.28 26.41 12.84
N GLY A 50 -24.20 26.19 13.61
CA GLY A 50 -24.21 25.17 14.67
C GLY A 50 -22.90 24.44 14.99
N THR A 51 -23.10 23.27 15.61
CA THR A 51 -22.13 22.37 16.26
C THR A 51 -21.11 21.74 15.30
N PHE A 52 -20.03 21.18 15.86
CA PHE A 52 -18.95 20.53 15.10
C PHE A 52 -19.44 19.42 14.16
N ALA A 53 -20.44 18.62 14.57
CA ALA A 53 -21.05 17.58 13.73
C ALA A 53 -21.62 18.15 12.42
N ARG A 54 -22.38 19.25 12.51
CA ARG A 54 -22.90 19.98 11.33
C ARG A 54 -21.79 20.53 10.43
N ARG A 55 -20.61 20.86 10.98
CA ARG A 55 -19.45 21.28 10.18
C ARG A 55 -18.86 20.11 9.38
N THR A 56 -18.83 18.90 9.94
CA THR A 56 -18.32 17.72 9.21
C THR A 56 -19.23 17.35 8.04
N GLU A 57 -20.55 17.47 8.22
CA GLU A 57 -21.55 17.25 7.16
C GLU A 57 -21.42 18.28 6.03
N PHE A 58 -21.15 19.53 6.38
CA PHE A 58 -20.92 20.60 5.40
C PHE A 58 -19.74 20.32 4.45
N PHE A 59 -18.71 19.60 4.89
CA PHE A 59 -17.61 19.19 4.01
C PHE A 59 -17.89 17.88 3.27
N LEU A 60 -18.66 16.97 3.88
CA LEU A 60 -18.90 15.64 3.35
C LEU A 60 -19.95 15.66 2.23
N ALA A 61 -21.09 16.31 2.45
CA ALA A 61 -22.23 16.33 1.53
C ALA A 61 -21.87 16.87 0.13
N PRO A 62 -21.11 17.97 0.00
CA PRO A 62 -20.74 18.46 -1.31
C PRO A 62 -19.78 17.52 -2.02
N HIS A 63 -18.85 16.91 -1.29
CA HIS A 63 -17.90 15.98 -1.87
C HIS A 63 -18.60 14.69 -2.35
N TYR A 64 -19.64 14.25 -1.63
CA TYR A 64 -20.59 13.22 -2.07
C TYR A 64 -21.30 13.59 -3.37
N ALA A 65 -21.86 14.81 -3.42
CA ALA A 65 -22.56 15.31 -4.60
C ALA A 65 -21.62 15.38 -5.82
N VAL A 66 -20.38 15.84 -5.64
CA VAL A 66 -19.37 15.83 -6.70
C VAL A 66 -19.10 14.39 -7.17
N CYS A 67 -18.92 13.43 -6.25
CA CYS A 67 -18.69 12.03 -6.60
C CYS A 67 -19.85 11.44 -7.41
N ARG A 68 -21.11 11.72 -7.02
CA ARG A 68 -22.31 11.27 -7.74
C ARG A 68 -22.40 11.91 -9.13
N ILE A 69 -22.12 13.20 -9.27
CA ILE A 69 -22.14 13.92 -10.57
C ILE A 69 -21.04 13.42 -11.52
N ILE A 70 -19.86 13.10 -10.99
CA ILE A 70 -18.73 12.58 -11.79
C ILE A 70 -18.90 11.08 -12.10
N GLY A 71 -19.77 10.38 -11.38
CA GLY A 71 -19.90 8.92 -11.47
C GLY A 71 -18.74 8.17 -10.80
N ALA A 72 -18.10 8.78 -9.79
CA ALA A 72 -17.04 8.15 -9.03
C ALA A 72 -17.63 7.07 -8.11
N LYS A 73 -17.05 5.86 -8.14
CA LYS A 73 -17.47 4.77 -7.25
C LYS A 73 -17.16 5.14 -5.80
N LEU A 74 -18.20 5.26 -4.99
CA LEU A 74 -18.07 5.39 -3.54
C LEU A 74 -17.79 4.00 -2.96
N PRO A 75 -16.69 3.80 -2.22
CA PRO A 75 -16.46 2.53 -1.54
C PRO A 75 -17.55 2.32 -0.49
N MET A 76 -18.10 1.12 -0.42
CA MET A 76 -19.09 0.77 0.60
C MET A 76 -18.52 1.00 2.02
N ALA A 77 -19.37 1.48 2.93
CA ALA A 77 -19.03 1.60 4.34
C ALA A 77 -18.50 0.27 4.87
N GLY A 78 -17.36 0.28 5.57
CA GLY A 78 -16.70 -0.94 6.07
C GLY A 78 -15.74 -1.63 5.09
N CYS A 79 -15.76 -1.32 3.80
CA CYS A 79 -14.75 -1.81 2.85
C CYS A 79 -13.48 -0.95 2.91
N ALA A 80 -12.72 -1.05 4.01
CA ALA A 80 -11.34 -0.61 3.98
C ALA A 80 -10.61 -1.47 2.92
N THR A 81 -10.29 -0.89 1.77
CA THR A 81 -9.32 -1.51 0.84
C THR A 81 -8.06 -1.76 1.65
N LYS A 82 -7.82 -3.02 2.01
CA LYS A 82 -6.59 -3.44 2.68
C LYS A 82 -5.46 -2.83 1.88
N GLN A 83 -4.62 -2.01 2.51
CA GLN A 83 -3.39 -1.58 1.88
C GLN A 83 -2.62 -2.87 1.62
N SER A 84 -2.62 -3.33 0.36
CA SER A 84 -1.76 -4.42 -0.07
C SER A 84 -0.38 -4.09 0.49
N SER A 85 0.22 -5.03 1.21
CA SER A 85 1.57 -4.93 1.72
C SER A 85 2.52 -4.83 0.52
N ALA A 86 2.60 -3.63 -0.06
CA ALA A 86 3.28 -3.39 -1.30
C ALA A 86 4.76 -3.59 -1.02
N ILE A 87 5.33 -4.65 -1.60
CA ILE A 87 6.76 -4.89 -1.58
C ILE A 87 7.44 -3.60 -2.06
N PRO A 88 8.37 -3.02 -1.29
CA PRO A 88 9.02 -1.77 -1.67
C PRO A 88 9.64 -1.88 -3.06
N ALA A 89 9.53 -0.83 -3.87
CA ALA A 89 10.01 -0.84 -5.26
C ALA A 89 11.52 -1.18 -5.38
N TRP A 90 12.34 -0.79 -4.39
CA TRP A 90 13.75 -1.16 -4.34
C TRP A 90 13.97 -2.68 -4.22
N ARG A 91 13.11 -3.37 -3.45
CA ARG A 91 13.21 -4.81 -3.20
C ARG A 91 12.86 -5.58 -4.47
N LYS A 92 11.74 -5.21 -5.10
CA LYS A 92 11.31 -5.77 -6.40
C LYS A 92 12.42 -5.65 -7.45
N ARG A 93 13.02 -4.46 -7.61
CA ARG A 93 14.12 -4.24 -8.57
C ARG A 93 15.31 -5.19 -8.37
N ILE A 94 15.58 -5.61 -7.14
CA ILE A 94 16.75 -6.44 -6.82
C ILE A 94 16.41 -7.92 -6.89
N GLU A 95 15.19 -8.29 -6.51
CA GLU A 95 14.63 -9.61 -6.81
C GLU A 95 14.61 -9.88 -8.33
N ASP A 96 14.22 -8.91 -9.14
CA ASP A 96 14.26 -9.00 -10.60
C ASP A 96 15.69 -9.21 -11.13
N ARG A 97 16.67 -8.48 -10.58
CA ARG A 97 18.10 -8.67 -10.93
C ARG A 97 18.61 -10.04 -10.52
N VAL A 98 18.16 -10.58 -9.40
CA VAL A 98 18.49 -11.93 -8.91
C VAL A 98 17.86 -12.99 -9.84
N ALA A 99 16.60 -12.82 -10.24
CA ALA A 99 15.91 -13.72 -11.16
C ALA A 99 16.60 -13.74 -12.54
N LYS A 100 16.92 -12.56 -13.09
CA LYS A 100 17.69 -12.44 -14.35
C LYS A 100 19.06 -13.12 -14.24
N ALA A 101 19.78 -12.94 -13.13
CA ALA A 101 21.06 -13.61 -12.92
C ALA A 101 20.92 -15.14 -12.85
N ARG A 102 19.89 -15.67 -12.19
CA ARG A 102 19.62 -17.12 -12.16
C ARG A 102 19.35 -17.69 -13.56
N ALA A 103 18.49 -17.01 -14.33
CA ALA A 103 18.17 -17.42 -15.69
C ALA A 103 19.42 -17.41 -16.59
N LEU A 104 20.28 -16.39 -16.46
CA LEU A 104 21.51 -16.30 -17.22
C LEU A 104 22.52 -17.39 -16.83
N ILE A 105 22.70 -17.64 -15.53
CA ILE A 105 23.55 -18.76 -15.05
C ILE A 105 23.06 -20.08 -15.66
N GLY A 106 21.76 -20.36 -15.63
CA GLY A 106 21.20 -21.58 -16.22
C GLY A 106 21.55 -21.72 -17.71
N ARG A 107 21.38 -20.65 -18.49
CA ARG A 107 21.70 -20.66 -19.93
C ARG A 107 23.19 -20.82 -20.21
N LEU A 108 24.06 -20.16 -19.44
CA LEU A 108 25.52 -20.31 -19.59
C LEU A 108 25.96 -21.73 -19.23
N THR A 109 25.41 -22.32 -18.17
CA THR A 109 25.67 -23.72 -17.79
C THR A 109 25.19 -24.69 -18.87
N SER A 110 23.99 -24.48 -19.43
CA SER A 110 23.48 -25.31 -20.53
C SER A 110 24.34 -25.20 -21.80
N PHE A 111 24.82 -24.00 -22.14
CA PHE A 111 25.75 -23.81 -23.25
C PHE A 111 27.06 -24.57 -22.99
N ARG A 112 27.62 -24.46 -21.78
CA ARG A 112 28.83 -25.17 -21.36
C ARG A 112 28.68 -26.70 -21.44
N SER A 113 27.48 -27.24 -21.22
CA SER A 113 27.19 -28.67 -21.38
C SER A 113 26.92 -29.09 -22.84
N GLY A 114 27.19 -28.23 -23.82
CA GLY A 114 27.06 -28.55 -25.25
C GLY A 114 25.71 -28.17 -25.89
N ASN A 115 24.84 -27.41 -25.21
CA ASN A 115 23.58 -26.98 -25.81
C ASN A 115 23.78 -25.78 -26.76
N ASN A 116 23.83 -26.06 -28.05
CA ASN A 116 24.05 -25.08 -29.10
C ASN A 116 22.77 -24.56 -29.77
N ARG A 117 21.60 -24.69 -29.14
CA ARG A 117 20.36 -24.12 -29.69
C ARG A 117 20.51 -22.60 -29.92
N PRO A 118 20.02 -22.05 -31.05
CA PRO A 118 20.23 -20.63 -31.41
C PRO A 118 19.85 -19.63 -30.30
N ARG A 119 18.76 -19.91 -29.56
CA ARG A 119 18.32 -19.07 -28.42
C ARG A 119 19.34 -19.03 -27.28
N VAL A 120 20.00 -20.15 -26.99
CA VAL A 120 21.03 -20.25 -25.94
C VAL A 120 22.29 -19.52 -26.39
N VAL A 121 22.76 -19.81 -27.60
CA VAL A 121 23.94 -19.16 -28.21
C VAL A 121 23.76 -17.64 -28.29
N GLY A 122 22.60 -17.16 -28.76
CA GLY A 122 22.28 -15.74 -28.79
C GLY A 122 22.32 -15.08 -27.41
N THR A 123 21.82 -15.78 -26.37
CA THR A 123 21.91 -15.27 -25.00
C THR A 123 23.35 -15.21 -24.50
N VAL A 124 24.17 -16.22 -24.83
CA VAL A 124 25.58 -16.25 -24.44
C VAL A 124 26.34 -15.12 -25.13
N ARG A 125 26.13 -14.88 -26.44
CA ARG A 125 26.70 -13.74 -27.16
C ARG A 125 26.33 -12.41 -26.50
N MET A 126 25.07 -12.24 -26.12
CA MET A 126 24.61 -11.05 -25.38
C MET A 126 25.25 -10.93 -24.00
N ALA A 127 25.56 -12.03 -23.32
CA ALA A 127 26.18 -12.03 -22.00
C ALA A 127 27.63 -11.50 -22.00
N PHE A 128 28.27 -11.65 -23.17
CA PHE A 128 29.63 -11.19 -23.50
C PHE A 128 29.62 -9.99 -24.47
N ALA A 129 28.45 -9.39 -24.74
CA ALA A 129 28.39 -8.21 -25.60
C ALA A 129 29.22 -7.07 -24.99
N GLY A 130 30.08 -6.46 -25.79
CA GLY A 130 31.02 -5.44 -25.35
C GLY A 130 32.28 -5.98 -24.65
N THR A 131 32.45 -7.30 -24.57
CA THR A 131 33.74 -7.92 -24.24
C THR A 131 34.36 -8.47 -25.53
N ASN A 132 35.68 -8.35 -25.69
CA ASN A 132 36.42 -8.87 -26.86
C ASN A 132 36.53 -10.40 -26.86
N ILE A 133 35.53 -11.10 -26.35
CA ILE A 133 35.51 -12.55 -26.17
C ILE A 133 34.67 -13.15 -27.28
N SER A 134 35.33 -13.84 -28.22
CA SER A 134 34.66 -14.65 -29.23
C SER A 134 34.40 -16.05 -28.69
N LEU A 135 33.21 -16.60 -28.96
CA LEU A 135 32.81 -17.96 -28.55
C LEU A 135 33.56 -19.07 -29.29
N SER A 136 34.33 -18.73 -30.32
CA SER A 136 35.15 -19.67 -31.08
C SER A 136 36.57 -19.84 -30.50
N GLN A 137 36.92 -19.08 -29.47
CA GLN A 137 38.25 -19.12 -28.86
C GLN A 137 38.40 -20.38 -27.98
N PRO A 138 39.61 -20.97 -27.88
CA PRO A 138 39.84 -22.15 -27.04
C PRO A 138 39.53 -21.89 -25.56
N ASP A 139 39.77 -20.66 -25.07
CA ASP A 139 39.55 -20.27 -23.67
C ASP A 139 38.07 -20.02 -23.29
N THR A 140 37.13 -20.28 -24.20
CA THR A 140 35.72 -19.93 -23.99
C THR A 140 35.13 -20.63 -22.77
N THR A 141 35.52 -21.88 -22.50
CA THR A 141 35.05 -22.68 -21.35
C THR A 141 35.48 -22.10 -20.01
N GLN A 142 36.71 -21.59 -19.92
CA GLN A 142 37.23 -20.92 -18.74
C GLN A 142 36.49 -19.59 -18.51
N LYS A 143 36.39 -18.74 -19.54
CA LYS A 143 35.70 -17.44 -19.47
C LYS A 143 34.22 -17.59 -19.12
N LEU A 144 33.56 -18.66 -19.60
CA LEU A 144 32.19 -19.01 -19.20
C LEU A 144 32.09 -19.30 -17.70
N THR A 145 33.06 -20.04 -17.16
CA THR A 145 33.08 -20.41 -15.74
C THR A 145 33.30 -19.19 -14.85
N GLU A 146 34.27 -18.36 -15.18
CA GLU A 146 34.51 -17.07 -14.51
C GLU A 146 33.23 -16.20 -14.53
N ARG A 147 32.58 -16.10 -15.69
CA ARG A 147 31.34 -15.33 -15.82
C ARG A 147 30.19 -15.90 -14.98
N ILE A 148 30.07 -17.22 -14.90
CA ILE A 148 29.07 -17.88 -14.06
C ILE A 148 29.35 -17.57 -12.58
N ASP A 149 30.61 -17.64 -12.15
CA ASP A 149 30.98 -17.42 -10.76
C ASP A 149 30.80 -15.95 -10.35
N ASP A 150 31.14 -15.01 -11.22
CA ASP A 150 30.79 -13.58 -11.09
C ASP A 150 29.29 -13.37 -10.83
N LEU A 151 28.44 -14.05 -11.60
CA LEU A 151 26.99 -13.93 -11.46
C LEU A 151 26.50 -14.56 -10.15
N LYS A 152 27.10 -15.69 -9.72
CA LYS A 152 26.81 -16.31 -8.41
C LYS A 152 27.20 -15.37 -7.27
N GLN A 153 28.38 -14.75 -7.34
CA GLN A 153 28.86 -13.78 -6.34
C GLN A 153 27.92 -12.56 -6.27
N LYS A 154 27.60 -11.95 -7.42
CA LYS A 154 26.66 -10.81 -7.50
C LYS A 154 25.27 -11.17 -6.97
N ARG A 155 24.77 -12.38 -7.26
CA ARG A 155 23.50 -12.89 -6.74
C ARG A 155 23.54 -13.02 -5.21
N ALA A 156 24.60 -13.62 -4.67
CA ALA A 156 24.76 -13.81 -3.22
C ALA A 156 24.86 -12.45 -2.49
N ALA A 157 25.62 -11.50 -3.02
CA ALA A 157 25.74 -10.15 -2.47
C ALA A 157 24.38 -9.43 -2.41
N ARG A 158 23.59 -9.49 -3.48
CA ARG A 158 22.23 -8.92 -3.52
C ARG A 158 21.29 -9.59 -2.52
N GLY A 159 21.37 -10.92 -2.39
CA GLY A 159 20.61 -11.66 -1.37
C GLY A 159 20.96 -11.22 0.05
N LYS A 160 22.26 -11.11 0.38
CA LYS A 160 22.73 -10.58 1.67
C LYS A 160 22.24 -9.14 1.92
N TRP A 161 22.24 -8.30 0.89
CA TRP A 161 21.77 -6.92 1.00
C TRP A 161 20.26 -6.83 1.26
N ILE A 162 19.43 -7.63 0.56
CA ILE A 162 17.98 -7.72 0.84
C ILE A 162 17.74 -8.15 2.29
N ARG A 163 18.48 -9.17 2.76
CA ARG A 163 18.36 -9.67 4.14
C ARG A 163 18.66 -8.56 5.16
N ARG A 164 19.80 -7.88 5.00
CA ARG A 164 20.21 -6.77 5.88
C ARG A 164 19.17 -5.65 5.94
N LEU A 165 18.64 -5.22 4.80
CA LEU A 165 17.63 -4.16 4.79
C LEU A 165 16.30 -4.61 5.40
N SER A 166 15.88 -5.86 5.13
CA SER A 166 14.66 -6.41 5.72
C SER A 166 14.77 -6.51 7.24
N GLU A 167 15.92 -6.96 7.75
CA GLU A 167 16.20 -6.97 9.19
C GLU A 167 16.21 -5.57 9.78
N ARG A 168 16.84 -4.59 9.11
CA ARG A 168 16.83 -3.19 9.58
C ARG A 168 15.41 -2.67 9.70
N SER A 169 14.57 -2.86 8.68
CA SER A 169 13.16 -2.47 8.71
C SER A 169 12.38 -3.20 9.81
N ARG A 170 12.63 -4.50 10.01
CA ARG A 170 12.01 -5.28 11.09
C ARG A 170 12.38 -4.71 12.47
N ARG A 171 13.67 -4.48 12.74
CA ARG A 171 14.15 -3.91 14.01
C ARG A 171 13.58 -2.52 14.25
N PHE A 172 13.52 -1.68 13.22
CA PHE A 172 12.91 -0.36 13.30
C PHE A 172 11.43 -0.44 13.69
N ASN A 173 10.67 -1.32 13.04
CA ASN A 173 9.24 -1.50 13.35
C ASN A 173 9.03 -2.08 14.75
N GLN A 174 9.85 -3.05 15.16
CA GLN A 174 9.80 -3.62 16.52
C GLN A 174 10.13 -2.58 17.59
N LYS A 175 11.17 -1.76 17.38
CA LYS A 175 11.53 -0.67 18.30
C LYS A 175 10.39 0.35 18.40
N ARG A 176 9.80 0.73 17.27
CA ARG A 176 8.67 1.68 17.24
C ARG A 176 7.45 1.13 17.98
N LEU A 177 7.13 -0.15 17.78
CA LEU A 177 6.04 -0.82 18.47
C LEU A 177 6.31 -0.86 19.98
N PHE A 178 7.52 -1.29 20.38
CA PHE A 178 7.95 -1.33 21.77
C PHE A 178 7.85 0.04 22.45
N GLN A 179 8.34 1.10 21.81
CA GLN A 179 8.23 2.47 22.35
C GLN A 179 6.78 2.89 22.52
N SER A 180 5.92 2.64 21.53
CA SER A 180 4.50 2.93 21.63
C SER A 180 3.82 2.15 22.76
N ASP A 181 4.21 0.90 22.99
CA ASP A 181 3.66 0.06 24.05
C ASP A 181 4.16 0.51 25.43
N GLN A 182 5.43 0.92 25.55
CA GLN A 182 5.96 1.54 26.76
C GLN A 182 5.24 2.84 27.11
N GLU A 183 5.06 3.73 26.14
CA GLU A 183 4.32 4.98 26.35
C GLU A 183 2.88 4.72 26.83
N ARG A 184 2.19 3.74 26.24
CA ARG A 184 0.86 3.33 26.69
C ARG A 184 0.87 2.79 28.11
N LEU A 185 1.86 1.95 28.44
CA LEU A 185 2.03 1.40 29.77
C LEU A 185 2.22 2.53 30.80
N TYR A 186 3.15 3.46 30.56
CA TYR A 186 3.41 4.55 31.51
C TYR A 186 2.21 5.49 31.67
N LYS A 187 1.55 5.89 30.58
CA LYS A 187 0.30 6.67 30.65
C LYS A 187 -0.78 5.96 31.46
N SER A 188 -0.89 4.65 31.31
CA SER A 188 -1.86 3.86 32.09
C SER A 188 -1.51 3.75 33.57
N LEU A 189 -0.24 3.90 33.95
CA LEU A 189 0.21 3.93 35.36
C LEU A 189 -0.04 5.30 36.00
N GLU A 190 0.10 6.38 35.22
CA GLU A 190 -0.17 7.76 35.67
C GLU A 190 -1.66 8.07 35.85
N ARG A 191 -2.55 7.30 35.20
CA ARG A 191 -4.02 7.46 35.28
C ARG A 191 -4.71 6.17 35.75
N PRO A 192 -4.55 5.78 37.03
CA PRO A 192 -5.17 4.56 37.56
C PRO A 192 -6.72 4.61 37.53
N GLU A 193 -7.34 5.79 37.54
CA GLU A 193 -8.80 5.95 37.49
C GLU A 193 -9.43 5.54 36.14
N GLU A 194 -8.72 5.74 35.01
CA GLU A 194 -9.19 5.33 33.69
C GLU A 194 -9.17 3.78 33.53
N ARG A 195 -8.28 3.07 34.24
CA ARG A 195 -8.22 1.59 34.24
C ARG A 195 -9.45 0.95 34.86
N ALA A 196 -10.05 1.57 35.87
CA ALA A 196 -11.28 1.07 36.49
C ALA A 196 -12.44 1.12 35.49
N GLN A 197 -12.56 2.21 34.74
CA GLN A 197 -13.62 2.41 33.74
C GLN A 197 -13.42 1.53 32.49
N ASP A 198 -12.19 1.34 32.01
CA ASP A 198 -11.90 0.48 30.85
C ASP A 198 -12.04 -1.01 31.16
N ARG A 199 -11.69 -1.46 32.38
CA ARG A 199 -11.98 -2.84 32.82
C ARG A 199 -13.48 -3.10 32.92
N ILE A 200 -14.26 -2.15 33.44
CA ILE A 200 -15.72 -2.24 33.51
C ILE A 200 -16.35 -2.27 32.10
N ARG A 201 -15.82 -1.52 31.13
CA ARG A 201 -16.29 -1.57 29.73
C ARG A 201 -15.93 -2.88 29.01
N LEU A 202 -14.75 -3.44 29.27
CA LEU A 202 -14.33 -4.71 28.70
C LEU A 202 -15.09 -5.91 29.30
N THR A 203 -15.44 -5.86 30.58
CA THR A 203 -16.32 -6.89 31.18
C THR A 203 -17.76 -6.76 30.66
N LEU A 204 -18.31 -5.56 30.51
CA LEU A 204 -19.66 -5.33 29.96
C LEU A 204 -19.81 -5.66 28.47
N SER A 205 -18.71 -5.71 27.71
CA SER A 205 -18.72 -6.13 26.29
C SER A 205 -18.50 -7.63 26.11
N HIS A 206 -17.90 -8.31 27.10
CA HIS A 206 -17.70 -9.76 27.09
C HIS A 206 -18.87 -10.52 27.72
N PHE A 207 -19.53 -9.93 28.72
CA PHE A 207 -20.86 -10.33 29.15
C PHE A 207 -21.87 -9.58 28.31
N GLY A 208 -22.33 -10.18 27.21
CA GLY A 208 -23.50 -9.69 26.48
C GLY A 208 -24.72 -9.69 27.41
N VAL A 209 -24.87 -8.63 28.19
CA VAL A 209 -26.11 -8.34 28.92
C VAL A 209 -27.06 -7.77 27.87
N ALA A 210 -27.68 -8.70 27.14
CA ALA A 210 -29.02 -8.50 26.63
C ALA A 210 -29.92 -8.30 27.85
N CYS A 211 -30.02 -7.07 28.37
CA CYS A 211 -31.15 -6.70 29.21
C CYS A 211 -32.36 -6.74 28.29
N GLY A 212 -33.20 -7.74 28.56
CA GLY A 212 -34.34 -8.14 27.76
C GLY A 212 -35.31 -7.00 27.54
N GLN A 213 -35.86 -7.02 26.33
CA GLN A 213 -37.20 -6.53 26.10
C GLN A 213 -38.19 -7.35 26.91
N SER A 214 -39.26 -6.65 27.31
CA SER A 214 -40.64 -7.10 27.52
C SER A 214 -41.09 -7.16 28.99
N PRO A 215 -42.40 -6.95 29.27
CA PRO A 215 -43.52 -6.60 28.37
C PRO A 215 -43.96 -5.15 28.45
#